data_AF-A0A1E7GRM2-F1
#
_entry.id   AF-A0A1E7GRM2-F1
#
_cell.length_a   1.000
_cell.length_b   1.000
_cell.length_c   1.000
_cell.angle_alpha   90.00
_cell.angle_beta   90.00
_cell.angle_gamma   90.00
#
_symmetry.space_group_name_H-M   'P 1'
#
loop_
_entity.id
_entity.type
_entity.pdbx_description
1 polymer ?
#
loop_
_entity_poly.entity_id
_entity_poly.type
_entity_poly.pdbx_seq_one_letter_code
_entity_poly.pdbx_strand_id
1 'polypeptide(L)' 'MLDAEMLKFFEENNPWALEEVGRRLLEAHERGLWDADEEVIEGLKSAYLDMEGWIEEKMGDVKGEFQGGAIDVVTKRV' A
#
# COMPACT_ATOMS: atom_id res chain seq x y z
N MET A 1 -8.31 -4.14 0.17
CA MET A 1 -7.35 -4.95 0.95
C MET A 1 -8.02 -6.06 1.73
N LEU A 2 -9.30 -5.95 2.10
CA LEU A 2 -10.01 -7.00 2.85
C LEU A 2 -10.62 -8.11 1.96
N ASP A 3 -10.54 -7.93 0.65
CA ASP A 3 -10.99 -8.90 -0.34
C ASP A 3 -9.79 -9.72 -0.85
N ALA A 4 -9.91 -11.05 -0.79
CA ALA A 4 -8.81 -11.96 -1.11
C ALA A 4 -8.47 -11.98 -2.61
N GLU A 5 -9.45 -11.80 -3.50
CA GLU A 5 -9.18 -11.75 -4.95
C GLU A 5 -8.40 -10.48 -5.30
N MET A 6 -8.76 -9.35 -4.70
CA MET A 6 -8.02 -8.10 -4.84
C MET A 6 -6.57 -8.25 -4.33
N LEU A 7 -6.37 -8.84 -3.15
CA LEU A 7 -5.03 -9.05 -2.59
C LEU A 7 -4.16 -9.85 -3.56
N LYS A 8 -4.67 -10.99 -4.04
CA LYS A 8 -3.96 -11.84 -5.01
C LYS A 8 -3.64 -11.12 -6.32
N PHE A 9 -4.59 -10.33 -6.83
CA PHE A 9 -4.36 -9.54 -8.05
C PHE A 9 -3.17 -8.60 -7.90
N PHE A 10 -3.10 -7.83 -6.81
CA PHE A 10 -1.98 -6.93 -6.59
C PHE A 10 -0.68 -7.66 -6.27
N GLU A 11 -0.74 -8.76 -5.52
CA GLU A 11 0.43 -9.58 -5.19
C GLU A 11 1.14 -10.12 -6.44
N GLU A 12 0.37 -10.48 -7.48
CA GLU A 12 0.89 -10.98 -8.76
C GLU A 12 1.34 -9.86 -9.72
N ASN A 13 0.67 -8.71 -9.71
CA ASN A 13 0.86 -7.67 -10.72
C ASN A 13 1.71 -6.48 -10.24
N ASN A 14 1.41 -5.94 -9.05
CA ASN A 14 2.10 -4.77 -8.50
C ASN A 14 1.86 -4.65 -6.98
N PRO A 15 2.67 -5.33 -6.15
CA PRO A 15 2.50 -5.29 -4.70
C PRO A 15 2.73 -3.89 -4.10
N TRP A 16 3.57 -3.06 -4.75
CA TRP A 16 3.82 -1.67 -4.34
C TRP A 16 2.59 -0.77 -4.45
N ALA A 17 1.73 -1.03 -5.45
CA ALA A 17 0.51 -0.26 -5.58
C ALA A 17 -0.46 -0.53 -4.42
N LEU A 18 -0.50 -1.78 -3.94
CA LEU A 18 -1.33 -2.14 -2.78
C LEU A 18 -0.81 -1.50 -1.50
N GLU A 19 0.51 -1.46 -1.33
CA GLU A 19 1.16 -0.77 -0.20
C GLU A 19 0.80 0.71 -0.18
N GLU A 20 1.00 1.39 -1.30
CA GLU A 20 0.69 2.81 -1.44
C GLU A 20 -0.80 3.11 -1.14
N VAL A 21 -1.72 2.24 -1.58
CA VAL A 21 -3.15 2.34 -1.29
C VAL A 21 -3.43 2.20 0.21
N GLY A 22 -2.87 1.17 0.85
CA GLY A 22 -3.06 0.94 2.29
C GLY A 22 -2.51 2.10 3.12
N ARG A 23 -1.29 2.55 2.81
CA ARG A 23 -0.65 3.69 3.48
C ARG A 23 -1.48 4.96 3.37
N ARG A 24 -2.05 5.24 2.19
CA ARG A 24 -2.88 6.44 1.96
C ARG A 24 -4.24 6.38 2.64
N LEU A 25 -4.85 5.21 2.73
CA LEU A 25 -6.10 5.02 3.46
C LEU A 25 -5.90 5.20 4.97
N LEU A 26 -4.83 4.65 5.53
CA LEU A 26 -4.45 4.86 6.93
C LEU A 26 -4.12 6.34 7.20
N GLU A 27 -3.33 6.98 6.34
CA GLU A 27 -3.02 8.41 6.41
C GLU A 27 -4.29 9.27 6.37
N ALA A 28 -5.26 8.93 5.51
CA ALA A 28 -6.53 9.65 5.41
C ALA A 28 -7.35 9.53 6.70
N HIS A 29 -7.37 8.35 7.33
CA HIS A 29 -8.03 8.14 8.62
C HIS A 29 -7.35 8.92 9.74
N GLU A 30 -6.02 8.82 9.88
CA GLU A 30 -5.25 9.54 10.92
C GLU A 30 -5.38 11.07 10.81
N ARG A 31 -5.54 11.59 9.59
CA ARG A 31 -5.75 13.03 9.33
C ARG A 31 -7.22 13.46 9.46
N GLY A 32 -8.14 12.55 9.77
CA GLY A 32 -9.58 12.83 9.83
C GLY A 32 -10.20 13.20 8.48
N LEU A 33 -9.58 12.80 7.37
CA LEU A 33 -10.10 12.98 6.01
C LEU A 33 -11.06 11.86 5.62
N TRP A 34 -10.97 10.72 6.30
CA TRP A 34 -11.83 9.56 6.08
C TRP A 34 -12.30 8.99 7.43
N ASP A 35 -13.63 9.00 7.63
CA ASP A 35 -14.29 8.42 8.79
C ASP A 35 -14.84 7.04 8.41
N ALA A 36 -14.19 5.99 8.91
CA ALA A 36 -14.52 4.60 8.64
C ALA A 36 -14.67 3.85 9.96
N ASP A 37 -15.47 2.79 9.96
CA ASP A 37 -15.68 1.97 11.15
C ASP A 37 -14.35 1.41 11.67
N GLU A 38 -14.20 1.37 13.00
CA GLU A 38 -12.99 0.88 13.67
C GLU A 38 -12.58 -0.52 13.18
N GLU A 39 -13.56 -1.40 12.95
CA GLU A 39 -13.34 -2.75 12.42
C GLU A 39 -12.68 -2.74 11.03
N VAL A 40 -13.04 -1.77 10.19
CA VAL A 40 -12.44 -1.59 8.85
C VAL A 40 -11.00 -1.11 8.97
N ILE A 41 -10.74 -0.17 9.91
CA ILE A 41 -9.39 0.35 10.16
C ILE A 41 -8.47 -0.74 10.70
N GLU A 42 -8.94 -1.53 11.67
CA GLU A 42 -8.17 -2.65 12.22
C GLU A 42 -7.91 -3.74 11.16
N GLY A 43 -8.92 -4.07 10.35
CA GLY A 43 -8.73 -4.97 9.22
C GLY A 43 -7.69 -4.43 8.22
N LEU A 44 -7.71 -3.14 7.93
CA LEU A 44 -6.76 -2.49 7.02
C LEU A 44 -5.34 -2.55 7.57
N LYS A 45 -5.13 -2.29 8.86
CA LYS A 45 -3.81 -2.42 9.52
C LYS A 45 -3.29 -3.85 9.46
N SER A 46 -4.15 -4.85 9.73
CA SER A 46 -3.75 -6.26 9.65
C SER A 46 -3.35 -6.64 8.23
N ALA A 47 -4.16 -6.30 7.23
CA ALA A 47 -3.87 -6.60 5.83
C ALA A 47 -2.62 -5.87 5.32
N TYR A 48 -2.34 -4.69 5.84
CA TYR A 48 -1.13 -3.93 5.52
C TYR A 48 0.14 -4.64 6.05
N LEU A 49 0.11 -5.13 7.30
CA LEU A 49 1.24 -5.89 7.88
C LEU A 49 1.51 -7.20 7.13
N ASP A 50 0.45 -7.95 6.77
CA ASP A 50 0.60 -9.20 6.00
C ASP A 50 1.27 -8.94 4.64
N MET A 51 0.87 -7.85 3.99
CA MET A 51 1.44 -7.44 2.71
C MET A 51 2.90 -6.98 2.84
N GLU A 52 3.29 -6.26 3.90
CA GLU A 52 4.71 -5.95 4.16
C GLU A 52 5.55 -7.24 4.25
N GLY A 53 5.04 -8.26 4.94
CA GLY A 53 5.67 -9.58 4.99
C GLY A 53 5.84 -10.24 3.61
N TRP A 54 4.81 -10.20 2.75
CA TRP A 54 4.91 -10.74 1.39
C TRP A 54 5.93 -10.00 0.53
N ILE A 55 5.97 -8.68 0.67
CA ILE A 55 6.90 -7.81 -0.06
C ILE A 55 8.34 -8.14 0.35
N GLU A 56 8.61 -8.25 1.65
CA GLU A 56 9.93 -8.63 2.18
C GLU A 56 10.35 -10.02 1.67
N GLU A 57 9.45 -11.01 1.72
CA GLU A 57 9.71 -12.36 1.20
C GLU A 57 10.04 -12.37 -0.29
N LYS A 58 9.29 -11.60 -1.10
CA LYS A 58 9.55 -11.49 -2.55
C LYS A 58 10.78 -10.65 -2.88
N MET A 59 11.15 -9.69 -2.04
CA MET A 59 12.29 -8.81 -2.28
C MET A 59 13.63 -9.46 -1.99
N GLY A 60 13.71 -10.46 -1.12
CA GLY A 60 14.91 -11.28 -0.87
C GLY A 60 16.17 -10.50 -0.47
N ASP A 61 16.85 -9.87 -1.45
CA ASP A 61 18.16 -9.20 -1.37
C ASP A 61 18.15 -7.73 -1.88
N VAL A 62 16.98 -7.14 -2.19
CA VAL A 62 16.89 -5.75 -2.65
C VAL A 62 17.20 -4.78 -1.50
N LYS A 63 18.48 -4.38 -1.38
CA LYS A 63 18.94 -3.32 -0.47
C LYS A 63 18.63 -1.94 -1.04
N GLY A 64 17.43 -1.44 -0.83
CA GLY A 64 17.09 -0.05 -1.11
C GLY A 64 15.60 0.26 -0.95
N GLU A 65 15.28 1.51 -0.64
CA GLU A 65 13.91 2.05 -0.61
C GLU A 65 13.35 2.11 -2.05
N PHE A 66 13.06 0.96 -2.66
CA PHE A 66 12.34 0.94 -3.93
C PHE A 66 10.84 1.12 -3.63
N GLN A 67 10.44 2.36 -3.39
CA GLN A 67 9.02 2.72 -3.39
C GLN A 67 8.58 2.87 -4.85
N GLY A 68 7.83 1.88 -5.38
CA GLY A 68 7.29 1.91 -6.74
C GLY A 68 6.31 3.07 -7.02
N GLY A 69 6.02 3.90 -6.00
CA GLY A 69 5.15 5.07 -6.06
C GLY A 69 5.86 6.41 -6.29
N ALA A 70 7.15 6.44 -6.66
CA ALA A 70 7.81 7.69 -7.03
C ALA A 70 7.07 8.35 -8.22
N ILE A 71 6.34 9.44 -7.93
CA ILE A 71 5.68 10.25 -8.96
C ILE A 71 6.67 11.31 -9.42
N ASP A 72 7.29 11.09 -10.59
CA ASP A 72 8.09 12.13 -11.25
C ASP A 72 7.17 13.24 -11.78
N VAL A 73 7.13 14.37 -11.08
CA VAL A 73 6.41 15.56 -11.53
C VAL A 73 7.23 16.23 -12.65
N VAL A 74 6.98 15.82 -13.90
CA VAL A 74 7.59 16.47 -15.07
C VAL A 74 6.81 17.75 -15.40
N THR A 75 7.34 18.89 -14.98
CA THR A 75 6.82 20.20 -15.42
C THR A 75 7.50 20.61 -16.73
N LYS A 76 6.71 20.80 -17.79
CA LYS A 76 7.18 21.35 -19.06
C LYS A 76 7.55 22.83 -18.82
N ARG A 77 8.84 23.15 -18.80
CA ARG A 77 9.29 24.55 -18.88
C ARG A 77 8.90 25.08 -20.26
N VAL A 78 8.09 26.13 -20.27
CA VAL A 78 7.81 26.96 -21.45
C VAL A 78 8.85 28.07 -21.52
#